data_AF-A0AAV3FDY7-F1
#
_entry.id   AF-A0AAV3FDY7-F1
#
_cell.length_a   1.000
_cell.length_b   1.000
_cell.length_c   1.000
_cell.angle_alpha   90.00
_cell.angle_beta   90.00
_cell.angle_gamma   90.00
#
_symmetry.space_group_name_H-M   'P 1'
#
loop_
_entity.id
_entity.type
_entity.pdbx_description
1 polymer ?
#
loop_
_entity_poly.entity_id
_entity_poly.type
_entity_poly.pdbx_seq_one_letter_code
_entity_poly.pdbx_strand_id
1 'polypeptide(L)'
;MGKIKKGNWTREEDLKVTELFYLGYTAREIGIEIDRSKEAVQKRIQLLTRKGVIDKNKINRLVFTNKESLRLRENLPKQTKKEINRALNHESNKYLTGESLGKQCKSAYENYSGGKRLKKETDNMVYPKDMPKYIKTNL
;
A
#
# COMPACT_ATOMS: atom_id res chain seq x y z
N MET A 1 22.06 22.98 7.30
CA MET A 1 21.87 21.89 6.32
C MET A 1 23.20 21.67 5.62
N GLY A 2 23.77 20.46 5.71
CA GLY A 2 25.03 20.12 5.06
C GLY A 2 24.94 20.21 3.53
N LYS A 3 26.07 20.45 2.86
CA LYS A 3 26.13 20.54 1.39
C LYS A 3 25.84 19.15 0.79
N ILE A 4 24.72 18.99 0.11
CA ILE A 4 24.38 17.76 -0.61
C ILE A 4 25.35 17.56 -1.78
N LYS A 5 26.03 16.41 -1.81
CA LYS A 5 26.97 16.02 -2.88
C LYS A 5 26.21 15.73 -4.18
N LYS A 6 26.61 16.40 -5.26
CA LYS A 6 26.04 16.20 -6.63
C LYS A 6 27.01 15.55 -7.62
N GLY A 7 28.16 15.06 -7.16
CA GLY A 7 29.20 14.46 -8.00
C GLY A 7 28.95 13.00 -8.40
N ASN A 8 29.89 12.42 -9.14
CA ASN A 8 29.89 10.99 -9.50
C ASN A 8 29.90 10.10 -8.25
N TRP A 9 29.39 8.89 -8.40
CA TRP A 9 29.39 7.88 -7.33
C TRP A 9 30.77 7.26 -7.22
N THR A 10 31.36 7.29 -6.03
CA THR A 10 32.62 6.57 -5.76
C THR A 10 32.34 5.13 -5.32
N ARG A 11 33.37 4.29 -5.35
CA ARG A 11 33.27 2.90 -4.90
C ARG A 11 32.98 2.81 -3.40
N GLU A 12 33.54 3.74 -2.61
CA GLU A 12 33.28 3.82 -1.17
C GLU A 12 31.83 4.21 -0.87
N GLU A 13 31.25 5.12 -1.67
CA GLU A 13 29.83 5.48 -1.56
C GLU A 13 28.93 4.27 -1.88
N ASP A 14 29.24 3.48 -2.90
CA ASP A 14 28.48 2.28 -3.23
C ASP A 14 28.54 1.20 -2.14
N LEU A 15 29.70 1.03 -1.52
CA LEU A 15 29.89 0.12 -0.39
C LEU A 15 29.01 0.55 0.80
N LYS A 16 29.06 1.84 1.18
CA LYS A 16 28.21 2.40 2.25
C LYS A 16 26.72 2.26 1.95
N VAL A 17 26.29 2.56 0.73
CA VAL A 17 24.88 2.38 0.33
C VAL A 17 24.45 0.93 0.51
N THR A 18 25.30 -0.01 0.10
CA THR A 18 25.01 -1.44 0.14
C THR A 18 24.95 -1.96 1.58
N GLU A 19 25.90 -1.56 2.43
CA GLU A 19 25.94 -1.89 3.85
C GLU A 19 24.70 -1.37 4.58
N LEU A 20 24.43 -0.06 4.49
CA LEU A 20 23.27 0.55 5.15
C LEU A 20 21.94 -0.02 4.63
N PHE A 21 21.88 -0.34 3.34
CA PHE A 21 20.71 -0.99 2.76
C PHE A 21 20.46 -2.39 3.34
N TYR A 22 21.50 -3.21 3.52
CA TYR A 22 21.37 -4.51 4.18
C TYR A 22 21.08 -4.42 5.68
N LEU A 23 21.49 -3.32 6.33
CA LEU A 23 21.10 -3.00 7.70
C LEU A 23 19.65 -2.48 7.82
N GLY A 24 18.94 -2.29 6.71
CA GLY A 24 17.54 -1.89 6.68
C GLY A 24 17.31 -0.38 6.70
N TYR A 25 18.33 0.44 6.43
CA TYR A 25 18.16 1.89 6.34
C TYR A 25 17.36 2.27 5.08
N THR A 26 16.50 3.27 5.21
CA THR A 26 15.75 3.83 4.10
C THR A 26 16.65 4.72 3.23
N ALA A 27 16.28 4.91 1.95
CA ALA A 27 17.03 5.79 1.05
C ALA A 27 17.20 7.23 1.58
N ARG A 28 16.27 7.71 2.43
CA ARG A 28 16.38 9.02 3.08
C ARG A 28 17.48 9.02 4.14
N GLU A 29 17.50 8.00 5.00
CA GLU A 29 18.48 7.90 6.08
C GLU A 29 19.89 7.64 5.54
N ILE A 30 20.00 6.76 4.54
CA ILE A 30 21.25 6.55 3.79
C ILE A 30 21.73 7.87 3.21
N GLY A 31 20.83 8.66 2.60
CA GLY A 31 21.15 9.97 2.04
C GLY A 31 21.68 10.95 3.09
N ILE A 32 21.12 10.95 4.29
CA ILE A 32 21.63 11.75 5.41
C ILE A 32 23.04 11.31 5.81
N GLU A 33 23.29 10.00 5.86
CA GLU A 33 24.57 9.42 6.28
C GLU A 33 25.73 9.68 5.28
N ILE A 34 25.41 9.81 3.98
CA ILE A 34 26.42 10.01 2.93
C ILE A 34 26.35 11.39 2.26
N ASP A 35 25.57 12.31 2.82
CA ASP A 35 25.30 13.66 2.29
C ASP A 35 24.76 13.66 0.84
N ARG A 36 23.85 12.74 0.52
CA ARG A 36 23.19 12.62 -0.79
C ARG A 36 21.68 12.80 -0.67
N SER A 37 21.02 13.21 -1.75
CA SER A 37 19.56 13.27 -1.75
C SER A 37 18.95 11.87 -1.73
N LYS A 38 17.76 11.74 -1.12
CA LYS A 38 16.96 10.52 -1.12
C LYS A 38 16.79 9.96 -2.53
N GLU A 39 16.50 10.82 -3.50
CA GLU A 39 16.25 10.45 -4.89
C GLU A 39 17.51 9.89 -5.56
N ALA A 40 18.68 10.46 -5.28
CA ALA A 40 19.95 9.97 -5.80
C ALA A 40 20.26 8.58 -5.24
N VAL A 41 20.10 8.39 -3.93
CA VAL A 41 20.28 7.09 -3.28
C VAL A 41 19.30 6.05 -3.81
N GLN A 42 18.02 6.41 -3.98
CA GLN A 42 17.01 5.51 -4.50
C GLN A 42 17.35 5.02 -5.92
N LYS A 43 17.78 5.94 -6.80
CA LYS A 43 18.26 5.57 -8.14
C LYS A 43 19.50 4.68 -8.08
N ARG A 44 20.40 4.93 -7.13
CA ARG A 44 21.61 4.12 -6.97
C ARG A 44 21.33 2.71 -6.49
N ILE A 45 20.46 2.54 -5.49
CA ILE A 45 20.01 1.23 -5.04
C ILE A 45 19.40 0.44 -6.20
N GLN A 46 18.51 1.05 -7.00
CA GLN A 46 17.94 0.39 -8.17
C GLN A 46 19.01 -0.08 -9.17
N LEU A 47 20.02 0.74 -9.43
CA LEU A 47 21.14 0.38 -10.31
C LEU A 47 21.95 -0.79 -9.73
N LEU A 48 22.31 -0.73 -8.44
CA LEU A 48 23.09 -1.77 -7.76
C LEU A 48 22.32 -3.09 -7.68
N THR A 49 20.99 -3.06 -7.53
CA THR A 49 20.14 -4.25 -7.65
C THR A 49 20.20 -4.84 -9.05
N ARG A 50 20.05 -4.02 -10.11
CA ARG A 50 20.13 -4.50 -11.50
C ARG A 50 21.50 -5.11 -11.84
N LYS A 51 22.56 -4.60 -11.22
CA LYS A 51 23.93 -5.12 -11.35
C LYS A 51 24.21 -6.36 -10.50
N GLY A 52 23.24 -6.84 -9.70
CA GLY A 52 23.42 -8.00 -8.82
C GLY A 52 24.30 -7.74 -7.58
N VAL A 53 24.71 -6.50 -7.32
CA VAL A 53 25.47 -6.13 -6.11
C VAL A 53 24.56 -6.17 -4.88
N ILE A 54 23.32 -5.71 -5.05
CA ILE A 54 22.28 -5.78 -4.05
C ILE A 54 21.33 -6.92 -4.41
N ASP A 55 21.29 -7.94 -3.55
CA ASP A 55 20.29 -9.00 -3.61
C ASP A 55 19.16 -8.69 -2.62
N LYS A 56 17.97 -8.41 -3.15
CA LYS A 56 16.78 -8.14 -2.34
C LYS A 56 16.31 -9.37 -1.56
N ASN A 57 16.60 -10.58 -2.04
CA ASN A 57 16.25 -11.81 -1.34
C ASN A 57 17.12 -12.01 -0.09
N LYS A 58 18.39 -11.56 -0.15
CA LYS A 58 19.30 -11.57 0.98
C LYS A 58 18.86 -10.64 2.11
N ILE A 59 18.21 -9.51 1.79
CA ILE A 59 17.59 -8.64 2.80
C ILE A 59 16.62 -9.45 3.64
N ASN A 60 15.67 -10.16 3.01
CA ASN A 60 14.67 -10.94 3.75
C ASN A 60 15.35 -11.93 4.71
N ARG A 61 16.44 -12.58 4.30
CA ARG A 61 17.19 -13.49 5.17
C ARG A 61 17.87 -12.78 6.33
N LEU A 62 18.59 -11.68 6.08
CA LEU A 62 19.27 -10.88 7.10
C LEU A 62 18.30 -10.24 8.10
N VAL A 63 17.14 -9.80 7.61
CA VAL A 63 16.02 -9.29 8.40
C VAL A 63 15.45 -10.36 9.33
N PHE A 64 15.33 -11.60 8.86
CA PHE A 64 14.87 -12.72 9.68
C PHE A 64 15.93 -13.21 10.68
N THR A 65 17.23 -13.14 10.34
CA THR A 65 18.32 -13.58 11.22
C THR A 65 18.77 -12.52 12.23
N ASN A 66 18.78 -11.24 11.84
CA ASN A 66 19.08 -10.13 12.74
C ASN A 66 17.81 -9.67 13.48
N LYS A 67 17.35 -10.54 14.39
CA LYS A 67 16.27 -10.26 15.35
C LYS A 67 16.50 -8.95 16.15
N GLU A 68 17.76 -8.52 16.24
CA GLU A 68 18.27 -7.32 16.90
C GLU A 68 18.55 -6.13 15.95
N SER A 69 18.18 -6.20 14.66
CA SER A 69 18.17 -4.99 13.82
C SER A 69 17.05 -4.07 14.32
N LEU A 70 17.38 -3.23 15.30
CA LEU A 70 16.51 -2.38 16.12
C LEU A 70 15.29 -1.78 15.38
N ARG A 71 15.42 -1.43 14.10
CA ARG A 71 14.36 -0.78 13.33
C ARG A 71 13.28 -1.69 12.76
N LEU A 72 13.56 -2.97 12.50
CA LEU A 72 12.51 -3.89 12.07
C LEU A 72 11.57 -4.20 13.21
N ARG A 73 12.09 -4.36 14.43
CA ARG A 73 11.27 -4.53 15.63
C ARG A 73 10.32 -3.35 15.86
N GLU A 74 10.75 -2.12 15.55
CA GLU A 74 9.93 -0.90 15.66
C GLU A 74 8.90 -0.72 14.53
N ASN A 75 9.21 -1.14 13.29
CA ASN A 75 8.35 -0.91 12.12
C ASN A 75 7.50 -2.12 11.70
N LEU A 76 7.87 -3.34 12.10
CA LEU A 76 7.10 -4.56 11.87
C LEU A 76 5.64 -4.42 12.33
N PRO A 77 5.32 -3.84 13.51
CA PRO A 77 3.93 -3.67 13.95
C PRO A 77 3.10 -2.81 12.99
N LYS A 78 3.68 -1.73 12.44
CA LYS A 78 2.99 -0.81 11.51
C LYS A 78 2.76 -1.47 10.16
N GLN A 79 3.74 -2.22 9.67
CA GLN A 79 3.65 -2.87 8.37
C GLN A 79 2.69 -4.06 8.41
N THR A 80 2.75 -4.88 9.47
CA THR A 80 1.78 -5.96 9.72
C THR A 80 0.36 -5.41 9.85
N LYS A 81 0.15 -4.32 10.61
CA LYS A 81 -1.17 -3.68 10.71
C LYS A 81 -1.70 -3.19 9.36
N LYS A 82 -0.83 -2.66 8.50
CA LYS A 82 -1.20 -2.22 7.15
C LYS A 82 -1.60 -3.38 6.24
N GLU A 83 -0.90 -4.51 6.33
CA GLU A 83 -1.26 -5.70 5.56
C GLU A 83 -2.54 -6.37 6.06
N ILE A 84 -2.73 -6.46 7.37
CA ILE A 84 -3.99 -6.92 7.98
C ILE A 84 -5.15 -6.04 7.49
N ASN A 85 -5.01 -4.71 7.55
CA ASN A 85 -6.06 -3.80 7.06
C ASN A 85 -6.32 -3.94 5.55
N ARG A 86 -5.29 -4.21 4.73
CA ARG A 86 -5.47 -4.49 3.30
C ARG A 86 -6.25 -5.78 3.08
N ALA A 87 -5.91 -6.85 3.79
CA ALA A 87 -6.60 -8.12 3.70
C ALA A 87 -8.07 -7.98 4.15
N LEU A 88 -8.31 -7.34 5.30
CA LEU A 88 -9.65 -7.04 5.80
C LEU A 88 -10.46 -6.20 4.80
N ASN A 89 -9.87 -5.16 4.20
CA ASN A 89 -10.55 -4.35 3.19
C ASN A 89 -10.82 -5.13 1.90
N HIS A 90 -9.90 -6.01 1.49
CA HIS A 90 -10.10 -6.87 0.32
C HIS A 90 -11.24 -7.86 0.56
N GLU A 91 -11.30 -8.51 1.72
CA GLU A 91 -12.41 -9.38 2.10
C GLU A 91 -13.72 -8.61 2.26
N SER A 92 -13.69 -7.42 2.86
CA SER A 92 -14.87 -6.57 2.98
C SER A 92 -15.41 -6.10 1.63
N ASN A 93 -14.54 -5.86 0.64
CA ASN A 93 -14.94 -5.47 -0.71
C ASN A 93 -15.37 -6.65 -1.59
N LYS A 94 -15.02 -7.89 -1.20
CA LYS A 94 -15.47 -9.12 -1.86
C LYS A 94 -17.00 -9.28 -1.76
N TYR A 95 -17.59 -8.74 -0.69
CA TYR A 95 -19.03 -8.67 -0.50
C TYR A 95 -19.49 -7.25 -0.84
N LEU A 96 -20.35 -7.12 -1.85
CA LEU A 96 -20.98 -5.83 -2.17
C LEU A 96 -21.76 -5.35 -0.93
N THR A 97 -21.28 -4.30 -0.28
CA THR A 97 -22.03 -3.64 0.80
C THR A 97 -23.33 -3.07 0.22
N GLY A 98 -24.40 -3.05 1.02
CA GLY A 98 -25.74 -2.68 0.55
C GLY A 98 -25.82 -1.32 -0.19
N GLU A 99 -24.92 -0.38 0.15
CA GLU A 99 -24.83 0.92 -0.52
C GLU A 99 -24.22 0.84 -1.93
N SER A 100 -23.20 0.00 -2.13
CA SER A 100 -22.58 -0.28 -3.44
C SER A 100 -23.56 -0.99 -4.37
N LEU A 101 -24.26 -2.00 -3.83
CA LEU A 101 -25.30 -2.75 -4.54
C LEU A 101 -26.47 -1.82 -4.95
N GLY A 102 -26.83 -0.86 -4.09
CA GLY A 102 -27.80 0.19 -4.42
C GLY A 102 -27.35 1.18 -5.48
N LYS A 103 -26.05 1.48 -5.58
CA LYS A 103 -25.49 2.33 -6.64
C LYS A 103 -25.45 1.62 -8.00
N GLN A 104 -25.15 0.33 -8.03
CA GLN A 104 -25.11 -0.47 -9.26
C GLN A 104 -26.51 -0.82 -9.77
N CYS A 105 -27.48 -1.06 -8.88
CA CYS A 105 -28.86 -1.38 -9.25
C CYS A 105 -29.77 -0.15 -9.35
N LYS A 106 -29.26 1.08 -9.55
CA LYS A 106 -30.07 2.32 -9.61
C LYS A 106 -31.25 2.25 -10.57
N SER A 107 -31.13 1.53 -11.69
CA SER A 107 -32.18 1.36 -12.70
C SER A 107 -33.39 0.55 -12.21
N ALA A 108 -33.19 -0.30 -11.20
CA ALA A 108 -34.19 -1.17 -10.60
C ALA A 108 -35.00 -0.52 -9.46
N TYR A 109 -34.64 0.72 -9.05
CA TYR A 109 -35.36 1.44 -7.99
C TYR A 109 -35.84 2.81 -8.47
N GLU A 110 -37.10 3.14 -8.16
CA GLU A 110 -37.72 4.44 -8.36
C GLU A 110 -37.50 5.36 -7.16
N ASN A 111 -37.45 6.67 -7.43
CA ASN A 111 -37.31 7.68 -6.39
C ASN A 111 -38.65 7.80 -5.63
N TYR A 112 -38.59 7.72 -4.30
CA TYR A 112 -39.73 7.97 -3.41
C TYR A 112 -39.44 9.20 -2.56
N SER A 113 -40.49 9.86 -2.07
CA SER A 113 -40.33 11.07 -1.26
C SER A 113 -39.51 10.78 0.03
N GLY A 114 -38.68 11.76 0.44
CA GLY A 114 -37.87 11.64 1.66
C GLY A 114 -36.51 10.92 1.48
N GLY A 115 -35.90 10.96 0.29
CA GLY A 115 -34.54 10.45 0.07
C GLY A 115 -34.43 8.91 0.11
N LYS A 116 -35.54 8.21 -0.13
CA LYS A 116 -35.62 6.75 -0.20
C LYS A 116 -35.86 6.32 -1.64
N ARG A 117 -35.37 5.15 -2.03
CA ARG A 117 -35.71 4.53 -3.32
C ARG A 117 -36.41 3.19 -3.10
N LEU A 118 -37.50 2.98 -3.84
CA LEU A 118 -38.32 1.77 -3.79
C LEU A 118 -38.09 0.93 -5.03
N LYS A 119 -38.08 -0.39 -4.85
CA LYS A 119 -37.94 -1.34 -5.95
C LYS A 119 -39.11 -1.18 -6.93
N LYS A 120 -38.83 -1.19 -8.24
CA LYS A 120 -39.87 -1.15 -9.27
C LYS A 120 -40.68 -2.44 -9.22
N GLU A 121 -41.99 -2.36 -9.13
CA GLU A 121 -42.86 -3.53 -9.27
C GLU A 121 -43.58 -3.39 -10.62
N THR A 122 -43.21 -4.25 -11.58
CA THR A 122 -43.90 -4.39 -12.88
C THR A 122 -44.14 -5.87 -13.11
N ASP A 123 -45.23 -6.21 -13.79
CA ASP A 123 -45.70 -7.60 -13.95
C ASP A 123 -44.66 -8.55 -14.57
N ASN A 124 -43.65 -8.01 -15.26
CA ASN A 124 -42.61 -8.79 -15.96
C ASN A 124 -41.23 -8.77 -15.28
N MET A 125 -41.09 -8.20 -14.07
CA MET A 125 -39.79 -8.13 -13.38
C MET A 125 -39.72 -9.10 -12.20
N VAL A 126 -38.89 -10.14 -12.35
CA VAL A 126 -38.52 -11.05 -11.26
C VAL A 126 -37.16 -10.63 -10.72
N TYR A 127 -37.10 -10.44 -9.41
CA TYR A 127 -35.87 -10.04 -8.74
C TYR A 127 -35.38 -11.14 -7.79
N PRO A 128 -34.05 -11.25 -7.56
CA PRO A 128 -33.50 -12.18 -6.59
C PRO A 128 -34.11 -11.98 -5.18
N LYS A 129 -34.30 -13.09 -4.46
CA LYS A 129 -34.91 -13.11 -3.11
C LYS A 129 -34.14 -12.23 -2.10
N ASP A 130 -32.83 -12.15 -2.27
CA ASP A 130 -31.93 -11.41 -1.36
C ASP A 130 -31.84 -9.91 -1.70
N MET A 131 -32.57 -9.44 -2.72
CA MET A 131 -32.54 -8.05 -3.13
C MET A 131 -33.38 -7.17 -2.18
N PRO A 132 -32.80 -6.11 -1.58
CA PRO A 132 -33.49 -5.24 -0.61
C PRO A 132 -34.75 -4.59 -1.20
N LYS A 133 -35.81 -4.48 -0.41
CA LYS A 133 -37.06 -3.80 -0.85
C LYS A 133 -36.90 -2.28 -0.95
N TYR A 134 -36.04 -1.69 -0.13
CA TYR A 134 -35.76 -0.26 -0.08
C TYR A 134 -34.26 -0.01 0.09
N ILE A 135 -33.79 1.11 -0.45
CA ILE A 135 -32.42 1.60 -0.24
C ILE A 135 -32.49 3.04 0.24
N LYS A 136 -31.75 3.33 1.31
CA LYS A 136 -31.63 4.67 1.89
C LYS A 136 -30.44 5.36 1.20
N THR A 137 -30.70 6.47 0.52
CA THR A 137 -29.62 7.33 0.01
C THR A 137 -29.32 8.39 1.05
N ASN A 138 -28.10 8.38 1.58
CA ASN A 138 -27.58 9.55 2.30
C ASN A 138 -27.23 10.57 1.21
N LEU A 139 -28.14 11.51 0.97
CA LEU A 139 -27.85 12.74 0.22
C LEU A 139 -27.02 13.67 1.10
#